data_AF-A0A850SDV8-F1
#
_entry.id   AF-A0A850SDV8-F1
#
_cell.length_a   1.000
_cell.length_b   1.000
_cell.length_c   1.000
_cell.angle_alpha   90.00
_cell.angle_beta   90.00
_cell.angle_gamma   90.00
#
_symmetry.space_group_name_H-M   'P 1'
#
loop_
_entity.id
_entity.type
_entity.pdbx_description
1 polymer ?
#
loop_
_entity_poly.entity_id
_entity_poly.type
_entity_poly.pdbx_seq_one_letter_code
_entity_poly.pdbx_strand_id
1 'polypeptide(L)'
;MKEKDVKTKLAKELKRKFQHVYKDIQVDVNIKHLSKKLEQILDPLPAPKLQPDIDLLFTHVNNMVTVTEVKYFRPKRRSLNLSYYEGLSQALALLQYGFDAVSLMYIFDYKIFLSRTKHEKEQILQQYGGHAWRFIRKMVDRKRRAFGRLGVGLDFTCVIYDPRFKKPRGSEFQVVPMNWRRQTLKIQNLKPGYLCPLKDWKYRNPFVINNDRTAKKIRDLILADLSKNKKNHKMKNKHRRSKQNRS
;
A
#
# COMPACT_ATOMS: atom_id res chain seq x y z
N MET A 1 -14.94 5.46 -11.95
CA MET A 1 -13.47 5.40 -11.99
C MET A 1 -13.04 3.97 -11.77
N LYS A 2 -11.99 3.49 -12.47
CA LYS A 2 -11.42 2.15 -12.21
C LYS A 2 -10.41 2.26 -11.07
N GLU A 3 -10.18 1.16 -10.34
CA GLU A 3 -9.23 1.12 -9.22
C GLU A 3 -7.81 1.55 -9.65
N LYS A 4 -7.36 1.09 -10.82
CA LYS A 4 -6.08 1.49 -11.44
C LYS A 4 -5.90 3.00 -11.56
N ASP A 5 -6.96 3.72 -11.94
CA ASP A 5 -6.92 5.18 -12.08
C ASP A 5 -6.74 5.84 -10.72
N VAL A 6 -7.45 5.35 -9.70
CA VAL A 6 -7.36 5.85 -8.32
C VAL A 6 -5.98 5.59 -7.74
N LYS A 7 -5.42 4.39 -7.93
CA LYS A 7 -4.04 4.05 -7.52
C LYS A 7 -3.02 4.98 -8.17
N THR A 8 -3.15 5.21 -9.48
CA THR A 8 -2.25 6.10 -10.24
C THR A 8 -2.34 7.55 -9.75
N LYS A 9 -3.55 8.05 -9.49
CA LYS A 9 -3.76 9.39 -8.92
C LYS A 9 -3.16 9.51 -7.54
N LEU A 10 -3.44 8.55 -6.66
CA LEU A 10 -2.90 8.50 -5.30
C LEU A 10 -1.38 8.51 -5.32
N ALA A 11 -0.74 7.64 -6.11
CA ALA A 11 0.71 7.58 -6.23
C ALA A 11 1.32 8.93 -6.65
N LYS A 12 0.70 9.63 -7.62
CA LYS A 12 1.13 10.99 -8.02
C LYS A 12 1.00 12.00 -6.89
N GLU A 13 -0.12 11.99 -6.16
CA GLU A 13 -0.31 12.90 -5.02
C GLU A 13 0.69 12.65 -3.90
N LEU A 14 0.91 11.38 -3.55
CA LEU A 14 1.88 10.97 -2.53
C LEU A 14 3.31 11.32 -2.94
N LYS A 15 3.71 11.04 -4.18
CA LYS A 15 5.04 11.37 -4.69
C LYS A 15 5.29 12.88 -4.65
N ARG A 16 4.31 13.69 -5.05
CA ARG A 16 4.41 15.15 -4.98
C ARG A 16 4.52 15.66 -3.55
N LYS A 17 3.73 15.15 -2.62
CA LYS A 17 3.69 15.62 -1.23
C LYS A 17 4.91 15.17 -0.42
N PHE A 18 5.37 13.95 -0.65
CA PHE A 18 6.41 13.28 0.14
C PHE A 18 7.66 12.98 -0.67
N GLN A 19 8.03 13.86 -1.62
CA GLN A 19 9.25 13.70 -2.43
C GLN A 19 10.54 13.64 -1.60
N HIS A 20 10.53 14.20 -0.39
CA HIS A 20 11.64 14.12 0.57
C HIS A 20 11.73 12.77 1.30
N VAL A 21 10.65 11.97 1.27
CA VAL A 21 10.59 10.63 1.89
C VAL A 21 10.77 9.55 0.83
N TYR A 22 10.12 9.71 -0.32
CA TYR A 22 10.08 8.72 -1.38
C TYR A 22 10.97 9.10 -2.55
N LYS A 23 11.96 8.24 -2.83
CA LYS A 23 12.72 8.26 -4.07
C LYS A 23 11.82 7.91 -5.26
N ASP A 24 10.94 6.93 -5.08
CA ASP A 24 9.98 6.55 -6.12
C ASP A 24 8.73 5.85 -5.59
N ILE A 25 7.66 5.91 -6.38
CA ILE A 25 6.41 5.17 -6.16
C ILE A 25 6.00 4.54 -7.50
N GLN A 26 5.88 3.23 -7.51
CA GLN A 26 5.45 2.43 -8.67
C GLN A 26 4.06 1.85 -8.41
N VAL A 27 3.28 1.66 -9.48
CA VAL A 27 1.88 1.21 -9.44
C VAL A 27 1.77 -0.07 -10.26
N ASP A 28 1.01 -1.05 -9.79
CA ASP A 28 0.76 -2.34 -10.45
C ASP A 28 2.07 -3.06 -10.83
N VAL A 29 2.94 -3.31 -9.84
CA VAL A 29 4.23 -3.98 -10.05
C VAL A 29 4.05 -5.49 -10.04
N ASN A 30 4.29 -6.12 -11.19
CA ASN A 30 4.37 -7.57 -11.30
C ASN A 30 5.72 -8.07 -10.78
N ILE A 31 5.69 -8.96 -9.79
CA ILE A 31 6.91 -9.51 -9.17
C ILE A 31 7.18 -10.97 -9.54
N LYS A 32 6.55 -11.54 -10.56
CA LYS A 32 6.69 -12.98 -10.89
C LYS A 32 8.14 -13.43 -11.13
N HIS A 33 8.98 -12.57 -11.69
CA HIS A 33 10.40 -12.87 -11.88
C HIS A 33 11.22 -12.71 -10.60
N LEU A 34 10.82 -11.75 -9.77
CA LEU A 34 11.45 -11.45 -8.50
C LEU A 34 11.08 -12.49 -7.43
N SER A 35 9.83 -12.98 -7.43
CA SER A 35 9.32 -13.98 -6.49
C SER A 35 10.15 -15.25 -6.50
N LYS A 36 10.49 -15.78 -7.69
CA LYS A 36 11.35 -16.96 -7.84
C LYS A 36 12.73 -16.78 -7.19
N LYS A 37 13.31 -15.58 -7.31
CA LYS A 37 14.62 -15.28 -6.71
C LYS A 37 14.53 -15.05 -5.21
N LEU A 38 13.43 -14.44 -4.75
CA LEU A 38 13.15 -14.26 -3.33
C LEU A 38 12.90 -15.60 -2.63
N GLU A 39 12.22 -16.53 -3.30
CA GLU A 39 11.99 -17.92 -2.82
C GLU A 39 13.29 -18.72 -2.67
N GLN A 40 14.36 -18.38 -3.39
CA GLN A 40 15.68 -19.00 -3.21
C GLN A 40 16.44 -18.44 -1.98
N ILE A 41 16.07 -17.25 -1.52
CA ILE A 41 16.75 -16.56 -0.40
C ILE A 41 15.99 -16.77 0.91
N LEU A 42 14.66 -16.81 0.81
CA LEU A 42 13.77 -17.01 1.94
C LEU A 42 13.54 -18.51 2.12
N ASP A 43 13.65 -19.00 3.35
CA ASP A 43 13.37 -20.40 3.65
C ASP A 43 12.02 -20.84 3.05
N PRO A 44 11.94 -22.07 2.52
CA PRO A 44 10.70 -22.58 1.96
C PRO A 44 9.63 -22.55 3.05
N LEU A 45 8.62 -21.69 2.85
CA LEU A 45 7.48 -21.65 3.74
C LEU A 45 6.63 -22.92 3.53
N PRO A 46 5.96 -23.42 4.57
CA PRO A 46 5.16 -24.65 4.51
C PRO A 46 3.93 -24.57 3.59
N ALA A 47 3.68 -23.42 2.95
CA ALA A 47 2.53 -23.21 2.06
C ALA A 47 2.96 -22.51 0.76
N PRO A 48 2.32 -22.82 -0.39
CA PRO A 48 2.60 -22.16 -1.64
C PRO A 48 2.33 -20.66 -1.52
N LYS A 49 3.33 -19.84 -1.87
CA LYS A 49 3.19 -18.38 -1.84
C LYS A 49 2.22 -17.96 -2.95
N LEU A 50 1.10 -17.33 -2.58
CA LEU A 50 0.31 -16.54 -3.52
C LEU A 50 1.25 -15.52 -4.17
N GLN A 51 1.35 -15.49 -5.49
CA GLN A 51 2.14 -14.50 -6.24
C GLN A 51 1.29 -13.23 -6.42
N PRO A 52 1.35 -12.24 -5.51
CA PRO A 52 0.47 -11.09 -5.56
C PRO A 52 1.10 -10.08 -6.51
N ASP A 53 0.30 -9.52 -7.42
CA ASP A 53 0.68 -8.25 -8.02
C ASP A 53 0.72 -7.18 -6.91
N ILE A 54 1.71 -6.30 -6.94
CA ILE A 54 1.83 -5.23 -5.95
C ILE A 54 1.09 -4.01 -6.45
N ASP A 55 0.06 -3.59 -5.72
CA ASP A 55 -0.70 -2.40 -6.09
C ASP A 55 0.15 -1.12 -6.05
N LEU A 56 0.87 -0.89 -4.96
CA LEU A 56 1.81 0.23 -4.82
C LEU A 56 3.13 -0.24 -4.20
N LEU A 57 4.24 0.10 -4.84
CA LEU A 57 5.60 -0.12 -4.32
C LEU A 57 6.29 1.21 -4.09
N PHE A 58 6.78 1.42 -2.88
CA PHE A 58 7.48 2.63 -2.46
C PHE A 58 8.96 2.32 -2.26
N THR A 59 9.82 3.13 -2.89
CA THR A 59 11.25 3.17 -2.60
C THR A 59 11.54 4.44 -1.82
N HIS A 60 12.00 4.30 -0.58
CA HIS A 60 12.32 5.42 0.30
C HIS A 60 13.71 5.99 -0.01
N VAL A 61 13.97 7.23 0.43
CA VAL A 61 15.29 7.87 0.28
C VAL A 61 16.41 7.12 1.01
N ASN A 62 16.08 6.43 2.11
CA ASN A 62 16.99 5.55 2.86
C ASN A 62 17.08 4.12 2.28
N ASN A 63 16.62 3.91 1.05
CA ASN A 63 16.56 2.63 0.33
C ASN A 63 15.61 1.58 0.91
N MET A 64 14.82 1.87 1.95
CA MET A 64 13.76 0.95 2.36
C MET A 64 12.76 0.72 1.22
N VAL A 65 12.23 -0.49 1.14
CA VAL A 65 11.21 -0.88 0.17
C VAL A 65 9.97 -1.37 0.93
N THR A 66 8.89 -0.61 0.77
CA THR A 66 7.61 -0.92 1.39
C THR A 66 6.55 -1.07 0.32
N VAL A 67 5.58 -1.94 0.55
CA VAL A 67 4.51 -2.23 -0.40
C VAL A 67 3.15 -2.01 0.22
N THR A 68 2.16 -1.72 -0.61
CA THR A 68 0.78 -1.51 -0.17
C THR A 68 -0.16 -2.23 -1.11
N GLU A 69 -1.02 -3.07 -0.54
CA GLU A 69 -2.21 -3.61 -1.19
C GLU A 69 -3.33 -2.57 -1.07
N VAL A 70 -4.02 -2.27 -2.17
CA VAL A 70 -5.06 -1.25 -2.23
C VAL A 70 -6.39 -1.88 -2.61
N LYS A 71 -7.44 -1.56 -1.87
CA LYS A 71 -8.82 -1.95 -2.21
C LYS A 71 -9.72 -0.74 -2.36
N TYR A 72 -10.33 -0.60 -3.54
CA TYR A 72 -11.22 0.51 -3.85
C TYR A 72 -12.69 0.13 -3.68
N PHE A 73 -13.26 0.61 -2.57
CA PHE A 73 -14.66 0.45 -2.22
C PHE A 73 -15.51 1.46 -2.96
N ARG A 74 -16.56 0.95 -3.60
CA ARG A 74 -17.56 1.71 -4.36
C ARG A 74 -18.97 1.23 -4.00
N PRO A 75 -19.99 2.10 -4.13
CA PRO A 75 -21.38 1.69 -3.95
C PRO A 75 -21.76 0.58 -4.94
N LYS A 76 -22.51 -0.43 -4.47
CA LYS A 76 -23.12 -1.50 -5.28
C LYS A 76 -24.55 -1.74 -4.80
N ARG A 77 -25.54 -1.15 -5.49
CA ARG A 77 -26.99 -1.23 -5.15
C ARG A 77 -27.28 -1.00 -3.65
N ARG A 78 -27.26 -2.05 -2.82
CA ARG A 78 -27.54 -2.02 -1.37
C ARG A 78 -26.32 -2.29 -0.47
N SER A 79 -25.15 -2.54 -1.05
CA SER A 79 -23.91 -2.87 -0.34
C SER A 79 -22.71 -2.11 -0.92
N LEU A 80 -21.51 -2.44 -0.44
CA LEU A 80 -20.27 -2.12 -1.15
C LEU A 80 -19.92 -3.26 -2.12
N ASN A 81 -19.03 -2.97 -3.07
CA ASN A 81 -18.57 -3.94 -4.06
C ASN A 81 -17.60 -5.01 -3.50
N LEU A 82 -17.00 -4.77 -2.33
CA LEU A 82 -15.99 -5.65 -1.71
C LEU A 82 -16.39 -6.02 -0.29
N SER A 83 -15.77 -7.09 0.21
CA SER A 83 -15.93 -7.58 1.58
C SER A 83 -15.09 -6.78 2.59
N TYR A 84 -15.36 -6.96 3.89
CA TYR A 84 -14.64 -6.26 4.97
C TYR A 84 -13.16 -6.65 5.10
N TYR A 85 -12.79 -7.87 4.68
CA TYR A 85 -11.42 -8.41 4.80
C TYR A 85 -10.70 -8.49 3.45
N GLU A 86 -11.26 -7.84 2.43
CA GLU A 86 -10.68 -7.85 1.09
C GLU A 86 -9.23 -7.36 1.10
N GLY A 87 -8.32 -8.03 0.38
CA GLY A 87 -6.91 -7.63 0.31
C GLY A 87 -6.05 -8.10 1.49
N LEU A 88 -6.63 -8.64 2.57
CA LEU A 88 -5.86 -9.04 3.74
C LEU A 88 -4.92 -10.22 3.46
N SER A 89 -5.40 -11.24 2.73
CA SER A 89 -4.57 -12.40 2.37
C SER A 89 -3.43 -12.00 1.42
N GLN A 90 -3.68 -11.09 0.49
CA GLN A 90 -2.67 -10.52 -0.41
C GLN A 90 -1.62 -9.72 0.37
N ALA A 91 -2.04 -8.84 1.29
CA ALA A 91 -1.12 -8.08 2.13
C ALA A 91 -0.28 -9.00 3.04
N LEU A 92 -0.85 -10.06 3.60
CA LEU A 92 -0.11 -11.05 4.38
C LEU A 92 0.89 -11.84 3.51
N ALA A 93 0.51 -12.20 2.28
CA ALA A 93 1.40 -12.87 1.34
C ALA A 93 2.58 -11.98 0.94
N LEU A 94 2.36 -10.68 0.70
CA LEU A 94 3.42 -9.71 0.45
C LEU A 94 4.47 -9.68 1.56
N LEU A 95 4.07 -9.84 2.82
CA LEU A 95 5.01 -9.84 3.95
C LEU A 95 6.02 -11.00 3.84
N GLN A 96 5.60 -12.12 3.27
CA GLN A 96 6.43 -13.32 3.05
C GLN A 96 7.45 -13.17 1.91
N TYR A 97 7.46 -12.03 1.20
CA TYR A 97 8.46 -11.69 0.18
C TYR A 97 9.60 -10.82 0.73
N GLY A 98 9.59 -10.52 2.03
CA GLY A 98 10.69 -9.85 2.69
C GLY A 98 10.76 -8.34 2.44
N PHE A 99 9.68 -7.70 2.01
CA PHE A 99 9.58 -6.23 2.01
C PHE A 99 9.77 -5.70 3.43
N ASP A 100 10.37 -4.51 3.56
CA ASP A 100 10.68 -3.91 4.87
C ASP A 100 9.39 -3.69 5.69
N ALA A 101 8.30 -3.32 5.00
CA ALA A 101 6.97 -3.26 5.57
C ALA A 101 5.88 -3.43 4.49
N VAL A 102 4.71 -3.87 4.93
CA VAL A 102 3.53 -4.06 4.08
C VAL A 102 2.35 -3.32 4.67
N SER A 103 1.46 -2.83 3.83
CA SER A 103 0.19 -2.31 4.31
C SER A 103 -1.00 -2.64 3.45
N LEU A 104 -2.17 -2.56 4.08
CA LEU A 104 -3.46 -2.65 3.43
C LEU A 104 -4.13 -1.28 3.47
N MET A 105 -4.51 -0.75 2.31
CA MET A 105 -5.14 0.54 2.18
C MET A 105 -6.54 0.40 1.59
N TYR A 106 -7.54 0.82 2.35
CA TYR A 106 -8.92 0.90 1.89
C TYR A 106 -9.23 2.31 1.41
N ILE A 107 -9.57 2.43 0.13
CA ILE A 107 -9.98 3.68 -0.49
C ILE A 107 -11.49 3.62 -0.69
N PHE A 108 -12.23 4.49 -0.01
CA PHE A 108 -13.67 4.63 -0.13
C PHE A 108 -14.02 5.74 -1.13
N ASP A 109 -14.76 5.41 -2.18
CA ASP A 109 -15.37 6.42 -3.05
C ASP A 109 -16.35 7.30 -2.25
N TYR A 110 -16.20 8.62 -2.34
CA TYR A 110 -17.08 9.57 -1.66
C TYR A 110 -18.57 9.35 -1.94
N LYS A 111 -18.91 8.76 -3.11
CA LYS A 111 -20.29 8.43 -3.49
C LYS A 111 -20.97 7.51 -2.49
N ILE A 112 -20.20 6.73 -1.72
CA ILE A 112 -20.72 5.91 -0.61
C ILE A 112 -21.44 6.77 0.43
N PHE A 113 -21.04 8.03 0.57
CA PHE A 113 -21.45 8.91 1.65
C PHE A 113 -22.43 10.03 1.23
N LEU A 114 -22.82 10.11 -0.04
CA LEU A 114 -23.61 11.24 -0.56
C LEU A 114 -25.02 11.33 0.03
N SER A 115 -25.70 10.21 0.23
CA SER A 115 -27.08 10.13 0.73
C SER A 115 -27.18 9.65 2.18
N ARG A 116 -26.07 9.64 2.90
CA ARG A 116 -25.97 9.06 4.24
C ARG A 116 -25.84 10.13 5.31
N THR A 117 -26.49 9.89 6.44
CA THR A 117 -26.31 10.65 7.68
C THR A 117 -24.87 10.51 8.19
N LYS A 118 -24.45 11.42 9.08
CA LYS A 118 -23.14 11.31 9.74
C LYS A 118 -22.95 9.95 10.42
N HIS A 119 -23.98 9.46 11.12
CA HIS A 119 -23.95 8.20 11.83
C HIS A 119 -23.74 7.01 10.90
N GLU A 120 -24.45 6.94 9.78
CA GLU A 120 -24.27 5.87 8.78
C GLU A 120 -22.89 5.88 8.14
N LYS A 121 -22.28 7.06 7.92
CA LYS A 121 -20.90 7.16 7.41
C LYS A 121 -19.93 6.55 8.41
N GLU A 122 -20.08 6.89 9.69
CA GLU A 122 -19.25 6.34 10.78
C GLU A 122 -19.43 4.82 10.89
N GLN A 123 -20.66 4.31 10.80
CA GLN A 123 -20.95 2.88 10.82
C GLN A 123 -20.23 2.13 9.69
N ILE A 124 -20.29 2.60 8.44
CA ILE A 124 -19.56 1.98 7.32
C ILE A 124 -18.06 1.98 7.57
N LEU A 125 -17.51 3.12 7.98
CA LEU A 125 -16.08 3.26 8.23
C LEU A 125 -15.63 2.33 9.37
N GLN A 126 -16.44 2.17 10.42
CA GLN A 126 -16.16 1.22 11.50
C GLN A 126 -16.31 -0.24 11.03
N GLN A 127 -17.31 -0.52 10.20
CA GLN A 127 -17.60 -1.87 9.75
C GLN A 127 -16.52 -2.38 8.78
N TYR A 128 -16.16 -1.58 7.79
CA TYR A 128 -15.17 -1.93 6.78
C TYR A 128 -13.74 -1.60 7.18
N GLY A 129 -13.50 -0.44 7.81
CA GLY A 129 -12.17 -0.06 8.25
C GLY A 129 -11.84 -0.53 9.67
N GLY A 130 -12.74 -0.29 10.61
CA GLY A 130 -12.54 -0.60 12.02
C GLY A 130 -12.36 -2.09 12.32
N HIS A 131 -13.15 -2.98 11.71
CA HIS A 131 -13.00 -4.43 11.90
C HIS A 131 -11.69 -4.97 11.31
N ALA A 132 -11.35 -4.60 10.08
CA ALA A 132 -10.07 -4.97 9.45
C ALA A 132 -8.89 -4.49 10.30
N TRP A 133 -8.91 -3.22 10.73
CA TRP A 133 -7.89 -2.66 11.61
C TRP A 133 -7.78 -3.40 12.94
N ARG A 134 -8.91 -3.67 13.62
CA ARG A 134 -8.94 -4.42 14.89
C ARG A 134 -8.41 -5.83 14.71
N PHE A 135 -8.73 -6.49 13.61
CA PHE A 135 -8.23 -7.82 13.28
C PHE A 135 -6.70 -7.82 13.14
N ILE A 136 -6.17 -6.94 12.28
CA ILE A 136 -4.72 -6.78 12.06
C ILE A 136 -4.03 -6.45 13.39
N ARG A 137 -4.57 -5.52 14.17
CA ARG A 137 -3.99 -5.16 15.49
C ARG A 137 -4.03 -6.30 16.49
N LYS A 138 -5.13 -7.07 16.57
CA LYS A 138 -5.19 -8.24 17.46
C LYS A 138 -4.15 -9.30 17.07
N MET A 139 -3.92 -9.51 15.77
CA MET A 139 -2.84 -10.38 15.30
C MET A 139 -1.46 -9.86 15.71
N VAL A 140 -1.21 -8.56 15.56
CA VAL A 140 0.04 -7.89 15.95
C VAL A 140 0.26 -7.94 17.47
N ASP A 141 -0.78 -7.62 18.25
CA ASP A 141 -0.68 -7.48 19.71
C ASP A 141 -0.65 -8.84 20.44
N ARG A 142 -1.29 -9.91 19.91
CA ARG A 142 -1.20 -11.26 20.51
C ARG A 142 0.21 -11.84 20.40
N LYS A 143 0.90 -11.64 19.28
CA LYS A 143 2.31 -12.07 19.14
C LYS A 143 3.26 -11.25 20.02
N ARG A 144 2.91 -10.00 20.34
CA ARG A 144 3.70 -9.15 21.24
C ARG A 144 3.84 -9.71 22.66
N ARG A 145 2.81 -10.39 23.16
CA ARG A 145 2.85 -11.02 24.50
C ARG A 145 3.59 -12.36 24.49
N ALA A 146 3.54 -13.08 23.39
CA ALA A 146 4.15 -14.42 23.28
C ALA A 146 5.65 -14.38 22.87
N PHE A 147 6.10 -13.36 22.14
CA PHE A 147 7.44 -13.33 21.54
C PHE A 147 8.16 -11.97 21.68
N GLY A 148 7.77 -11.09 22.63
CA GLY A 148 8.39 -9.75 22.76
C GLY A 148 7.99 -8.77 21.64
N ARG A 149 8.82 -7.77 21.29
CA ARG A 149 8.52 -6.68 20.30
C ARG A 149 8.27 -7.14 18.85
N LEU A 150 8.02 -8.44 18.62
CA LEU A 150 7.69 -9.06 17.34
C LEU A 150 6.24 -8.77 16.92
N GLY A 151 5.98 -7.53 16.51
CA GLY A 151 4.76 -7.18 15.79
C GLY A 151 4.80 -7.68 14.34
N VAL A 152 3.63 -7.93 13.73
CA VAL A 152 3.54 -8.17 12.29
C VAL A 152 3.84 -6.83 11.59
N GLY A 153 4.76 -6.82 10.62
CA GLY A 153 5.08 -5.65 9.79
C GLY A 153 3.96 -5.27 8.80
N LEU A 154 2.71 -5.35 9.25
CA LEU A 154 1.49 -5.03 8.51
C LEU A 154 0.78 -3.84 9.16
N ASP A 155 0.57 -2.78 8.41
CA ASP A 155 -0.25 -1.63 8.84
C ASP A 155 -1.50 -1.51 7.95
N PHE A 156 -2.40 -0.64 8.39
CA PHE A 156 -3.69 -0.43 7.75
C PHE A 156 -3.98 1.06 7.64
N THR A 157 -4.57 1.50 6.52
CA THR A 157 -4.95 2.90 6.33
C THR A 157 -6.29 2.99 5.60
N CYS A 158 -7.16 3.90 6.05
CA CYS A 158 -8.39 4.24 5.34
C CYS A 158 -8.26 5.62 4.71
N VAL A 159 -8.71 5.72 3.46
CA VAL A 159 -8.69 6.95 2.67
C VAL A 159 -10.06 7.13 2.03
N ILE A 160 -10.57 8.35 1.99
CA ILE A 160 -11.73 8.74 1.22
C ILE A 160 -11.24 9.41 -0.06
N TYR A 161 -11.70 8.93 -1.20
CA TYR A 161 -11.46 9.51 -2.51
C TYR A 161 -12.67 10.36 -2.94
N ASP A 162 -12.48 11.67 -3.04
CA ASP A 162 -13.49 12.63 -3.48
C ASP A 162 -12.93 13.54 -4.60
N PRO A 163 -13.20 13.22 -5.89
CA PRO A 163 -12.74 13.98 -7.05
C PRO A 163 -13.35 15.38 -7.15
N ARG A 164 -14.33 15.74 -6.30
CA ARG A 164 -14.90 17.09 -6.28
C ARG A 164 -13.94 18.10 -5.65
N PHE A 165 -13.03 17.64 -4.79
CA PHE A 165 -11.98 18.48 -4.23
C PHE A 165 -10.80 18.60 -5.21
N LYS A 166 -10.96 19.45 -6.22
CA LYS A 166 -9.86 19.82 -7.13
C LYS A 166 -9.03 20.98 -6.57
N LYS A 167 -7.77 21.06 -6.99
CA LYS A 167 -6.90 22.22 -6.75
C LYS A 167 -7.55 23.52 -7.28
N PRO A 168 -7.29 24.69 -6.67
CA PRO A 168 -6.35 24.92 -5.56
C PRO A 168 -6.90 24.60 -4.16
N ARG A 169 -8.20 24.27 -4.02
CA ARG A 169 -8.92 24.25 -2.73
C ARG A 169 -8.79 22.94 -1.92
N GLY A 170 -8.16 21.90 -2.45
CA GLY A 170 -8.01 20.63 -1.71
C GLY A 170 -7.23 19.52 -2.43
N SER A 171 -7.14 18.38 -1.74
CA SER A 171 -6.66 17.09 -2.26
C SER A 171 -7.86 16.20 -2.48
N GLU A 172 -7.84 15.41 -3.56
CA GLU A 172 -8.90 14.43 -3.87
C GLU A 172 -8.92 13.29 -2.82
N PHE A 173 -7.94 13.22 -1.93
CA PHE A 173 -7.78 12.16 -0.95
C PHE A 173 -7.75 12.69 0.48
N GLN A 174 -8.54 12.06 1.35
CA GLN A 174 -8.62 12.38 2.77
C GLN A 174 -8.35 11.13 3.59
N VAL A 175 -7.39 11.18 4.50
CA VAL A 175 -7.07 10.06 5.39
C VAL A 175 -8.04 10.07 6.56
N VAL A 176 -8.61 8.90 6.83
CA VAL A 176 -9.47 8.67 8.00
C VAL A 176 -8.56 8.25 9.16
N PRO A 177 -8.44 9.06 10.23
CA PRO A 177 -7.63 8.69 11.37
C PRO A 177 -8.22 7.48 12.10
N MET A 178 -7.35 6.55 12.50
CA MET A 178 -7.75 5.27 13.11
C MET A 178 -8.41 5.37 14.49
N ASN A 179 -8.46 6.56 15.09
CA ASN A 179 -9.24 6.78 16.29
C ASN A 179 -10.71 7.10 16.00
N TRP A 180 -11.13 7.15 14.72
CA TRP A 180 -12.50 7.30 14.18
C TRP A 180 -13.31 8.51 14.69
N ARG A 181 -12.80 9.23 15.69
CA ARG A 181 -13.40 10.40 16.35
C ARG A 181 -12.79 11.71 15.86
N ARG A 182 -11.68 11.65 15.11
CA ARG A 182 -11.03 12.86 14.55
C ARG A 182 -11.51 13.12 13.13
N GLN A 183 -11.52 14.41 12.78
CA GLN A 183 -11.79 14.84 11.41
C GLN A 183 -10.79 14.20 10.43
N THR A 184 -11.27 13.95 9.21
CA THR A 184 -10.43 13.44 8.13
C THR A 184 -9.32 14.44 7.81
N LEU A 185 -8.14 13.94 7.47
CA LEU A 185 -6.97 14.76 7.18
C LEU A 185 -6.70 14.74 5.68
N LYS A 186 -6.75 15.90 5.03
CA LYS A 186 -6.36 16.03 3.61
C LYS A 186 -4.90 15.59 3.42
N ILE A 187 -4.56 14.88 2.34
CA ILE A 187 -3.16 14.43 2.10
C ILE A 187 -2.15 15.58 2.17
N GLN A 188 -2.54 16.76 1.66
CA GLN A 188 -1.69 17.95 1.69
C GLN A 188 -1.34 18.45 3.10
N ASN A 189 -2.14 18.11 4.12
CA ASN A 189 -1.95 18.51 5.51
C ASN A 189 -1.30 17.39 6.36
N LEU A 190 -1.05 16.23 5.78
CA LEU A 190 -0.43 15.13 6.50
C LEU A 190 1.04 15.45 6.79
N LYS A 191 1.44 15.21 8.04
CA LYS A 191 2.84 15.04 8.40
C LYS A 191 3.31 13.64 7.99
N PRO A 192 4.62 13.43 7.75
CA PRO A 192 5.18 12.08 7.75
C PRO A 192 4.68 11.31 8.98
N GLY A 193 4.28 10.06 8.78
CA GLY A 193 3.76 9.20 9.83
C GLY A 193 2.26 8.98 9.91
N TYR A 194 1.46 9.79 9.21
CA TYR A 194 -0.01 9.69 9.27
C TYR A 194 -0.65 8.82 8.20
N LEU A 195 0.09 8.48 7.15
CA LEU A 195 -0.38 7.60 6.09
C LEU A 195 0.66 6.53 5.87
N CYS A 196 0.27 5.28 5.98
CA CYS A 196 1.15 4.18 5.69
C CYS A 196 1.61 4.23 4.22
N PRO A 197 2.91 3.99 3.90
CA PRO A 197 4.01 3.54 4.77
C PRO A 197 4.88 4.65 5.39
N LEU A 198 4.38 5.87 5.61
CA LEU A 198 5.14 6.99 6.18
C LEU A 198 5.41 6.91 7.69
N LYS A 199 4.81 5.96 8.40
CA LYS A 199 4.99 5.80 9.85
C LYS A 199 6.38 5.26 10.13
N ASP A 200 7.04 5.79 11.17
CA ASP A 200 8.22 5.15 11.74
C ASP A 200 7.82 3.73 12.12
N TRP A 201 8.15 2.79 11.22
CA TRP A 201 7.75 1.41 11.35
C TRP A 201 8.47 0.84 12.56
N LYS A 202 7.69 0.64 13.64
CA LYS A 202 8.23 0.15 14.90
C LYS A 202 8.50 -1.36 14.88
N TYR A 203 8.06 -2.06 13.84
CA TYR A 203 8.11 -3.52 13.76
C TYR A 203 8.88 -3.95 12.52
N ARG A 204 9.86 -4.84 12.74
CA ARG A 204 10.58 -5.51 11.64
C ARG A 204 9.68 -6.59 11.03
N ASN A 205 9.81 -6.83 9.73
CA ASN A 205 9.11 -7.92 9.06
C ASN A 205 9.59 -9.28 9.62
N PRO A 206 8.71 -10.09 10.26
CA PRO A 206 9.06 -11.36 10.91
C PRO A 206 9.75 -12.39 10.02
N PHE A 207 9.50 -12.35 8.72
CA PHE A 207 10.12 -13.29 7.77
C PHE A 207 11.57 -12.92 7.40
N VAL A 208 12.08 -11.81 7.94
CA VAL A 208 13.41 -11.27 7.64
C VAL A 208 14.26 -11.13 8.92
N ILE A 209 13.71 -11.48 10.09
CA ILE A 209 14.26 -11.07 11.40
C ILE A 209 15.57 -11.75 11.79
N ASN A 210 15.92 -12.88 11.19
CA ASN A 210 17.04 -13.66 11.69
C ASN A 210 18.41 -13.25 11.10
N ASN A 211 18.47 -12.34 10.12
CA ASN A 211 19.76 -11.92 9.54
C ASN A 211 19.65 -10.56 8.79
N ASP A 212 20.27 -9.51 9.32
CA ASP A 212 20.36 -8.20 8.65
C ASP A 212 21.04 -8.30 7.26
N ARG A 213 21.93 -9.29 7.04
CA ARG A 213 22.51 -9.57 5.71
C ARG A 213 21.47 -10.12 4.74
N THR A 214 20.56 -10.99 5.19
CA THR A 214 19.46 -11.50 4.35
C THR A 214 18.50 -10.39 3.99
N ALA A 215 18.14 -9.53 4.97
CA ALA A 215 17.33 -8.35 4.74
C ALA A 215 17.92 -7.44 3.65
N LYS A 216 19.22 -7.16 3.78
CA LYS A 216 19.97 -6.35 2.81
C LYS A 216 19.98 -7.02 1.43
N LYS A 217 20.28 -8.32 1.35
CA LYS A 217 20.31 -9.08 0.09
C LYS A 217 18.96 -9.06 -0.64
N ILE A 218 17.86 -9.24 0.10
CA ILE A 218 16.50 -9.15 -0.43
C ILE A 218 16.24 -7.74 -0.99
N ARG A 219 16.55 -6.70 -0.20
CA ARG A 219 16.37 -5.30 -0.61
C ARG A 219 17.17 -4.97 -1.86
N ASP A 220 18.45 -5.35 -1.90
CA ASP A 220 19.34 -5.11 -3.03
C ASP A 220 18.82 -5.82 -4.30
N LEU A 221 18.32 -7.04 -4.15
CA LEU A 221 17.69 -7.78 -5.24
C LEU A 221 16.43 -7.09 -5.77
N ILE A 222 15.54 -6.65 -4.88
CA ILE A 222 14.33 -5.90 -5.25
C ILE A 222 14.71 -4.62 -5.99
N LEU A 223 15.61 -3.81 -5.42
CA LEU A 223 16.06 -2.55 -6.02
C LEU A 223 16.72 -2.76 -7.39
N ALA A 224 17.53 -3.82 -7.54
CA ALA A 224 18.15 -4.18 -8.80
C ALA A 224 17.09 -4.54 -9.87
N ASP A 225 16.09 -5.34 -9.52
CA ASP A 225 15.00 -5.71 -10.43
C ASP A 225 14.19 -4.49 -10.89
N LEU A 226 13.82 -3.62 -9.95
CA LEU A 226 13.11 -2.36 -10.25
C LEU A 226 13.92 -1.43 -11.16
N SER A 227 15.24 -1.41 -10.99
CA SER A 227 16.13 -0.61 -11.85
C SER A 227 16.16 -1.11 -13.30
N LYS A 228 16.12 -2.44 -13.50
CA LYS A 228 16.08 -3.07 -14.83
C LYS A 228 14.76 -2.77 -15.54
N ASN A 229 13.64 -2.88 -14.82
CA ASN A 229 12.31 -2.59 -15.37
C ASN A 229 12.20 -1.13 -15.86
N LYS A 230 12.78 -0.17 -15.12
CA LYS A 230 12.85 1.23 -15.55
C LYS A 230 13.67 1.44 -16.83
N LYS A 231 14.83 0.79 -16.95
CA LYS A 231 15.67 0.89 -18.16
C LYS A 231 14.92 0.35 -19.39
N ASN A 232 14.27 -0.81 -19.25
CA ASN A 232 13.50 -1.43 -20.32
C ASN A 232 12.33 -0.55 -20.78
N HIS A 233 11.61 0.08 -19.85
CA HIS A 233 10.54 1.02 -20.19
C HIS A 233 11.05 2.27 -20.94
N LYS A 234 12.19 2.84 -20.51
CA LYS A 234 12.80 3.99 -21.21
C LYS A 234 13.20 3.64 -22.65
N MET A 235 13.81 2.47 -22.87
CA MET A 235 14.21 2.01 -24.21
C MET A 235 13.00 1.79 -25.13
N LYS A 236 11.94 1.11 -24.65
CA LYS A 236 10.71 0.89 -25.43
C LYS A 236 10.05 2.21 -25.87
N ASN A 237 10.03 3.22 -25.00
CA ASN A 237 9.48 4.54 -25.35
C ASN A 237 10.35 5.30 -26.36
N LYS A 238 11.69 5.16 -26.30
CA LYS A 238 12.60 5.76 -27.28
C LYS A 238 12.37 5.19 -28.68
N HIS A 239 12.21 3.86 -28.80
CA HIS A 239 11.92 3.20 -30.08
C HIS A 239 10.54 3.55 -30.67
N ARG A 240 9.52 3.75 -29.84
CA ARG A 240 8.20 4.20 -30.34
C ARG A 240 8.27 5.62 -30.93
N ARG A 241 8.98 6.54 -30.26
CA ARG A 241 9.18 7.91 -30.76
C ARG A 241 10.02 7.95 -32.05
N SER A 242 11.05 7.12 -32.17
CA SER A 242 11.86 7.07 -33.40
C SER A 242 11.09 6.49 -34.60
N LYS A 243 10.05 5.69 -34.37
CA LYS A 243 9.16 5.18 -35.44
C LYS A 243 8.10 6.22 -35.85
N GLN A 244 7.58 7.01 -34.92
CA GLN A 244 6.61 8.07 -35.21
C GLN A 244 7.21 9.28 -35.93
N ASN A 245 8.52 9.52 -35.81
CA ASN A 245 9.20 10.62 -36.52
C ASN A 245 9.68 10.21 -37.93
N ARG A 246 9.41 8.98 -38.37
CA ARG A 246 9.77 8.45 -39.70
C ARG A 246 8.56 8.17 -40.60
N SER A 247 7.38 8.56 -40.14
CA SER A 247 6.08 8.47 -40.81
C SER A 247 5.50 9.88 -40.92
#